data_AF-A0A255G6V2-F1
#
_entry.id   AF-A0A255G6V2-F1
#
_cell.length_a   1.000
_cell.length_b   1.000
_cell.length_c   1.000
_cell.angle_alpha   90.00
_cell.angle_beta   90.00
_cell.angle_gamma   90.00
#
_symmetry.space_group_name_H-M   'P 1'
#
loop_
_entity.id
_entity.type
_entity.pdbx_description
1 polymer ?
#
loop_
_entity_poly.entity_id
_entity_poly.type
_entity_poly.pdbx_seq_one_letter_code
_entity_poly.pdbx_strand_id
1 'polypeptide(L)'
;MTPAEPIPEPAGGAPVPATGLPGTPETIQVGGFSRLRYLLVLLAAASLAALWVLLTQGKWNGVGAFIVLPLFALAVWWLAGPPHRLRQVMLGPDGIELTRHTRVRTRIAADELAGIRREADALILTPADPAAFLTRHRELRPLRAGDQVRLPLS
;
A
#
# COMPACT_ATOMS: atom_id res chain seq x y z
N MET A 1 -12.68 -43.68 -32.60
CA MET A 1 -12.21 -42.32 -32.89
C MET A 1 -13.35 -41.37 -32.56
N THR A 2 -13.30 -40.76 -31.38
CA THR A 2 -14.40 -39.92 -30.87
C THR A 2 -14.10 -38.48 -31.28
N PRO A 3 -15.03 -37.77 -31.94
CA PRO A 3 -14.80 -36.39 -32.37
C PRO A 3 -14.64 -35.48 -31.15
N ALA A 4 -13.65 -34.59 -31.20
CA ALA A 4 -13.34 -33.64 -30.14
C ALA A 4 -14.47 -32.62 -30.00
N GLU A 5 -14.95 -32.45 -28.77
CA GLU A 5 -15.96 -31.47 -28.40
C GLU A 5 -15.40 -30.05 -28.54
N PRO A 6 -16.12 -29.12 -29.21
CA PRO A 6 -15.63 -27.75 -29.40
C PRO A 6 -15.60 -26.99 -28.06
N ILE A 7 -14.45 -26.40 -27.74
CA ILE A 7 -14.25 -25.52 -26.59
C ILE A 7 -15.13 -24.28 -26.78
N PRO A 8 -16.04 -23.94 -25.84
CA PRO A 8 -16.85 -22.74 -25.96
C PRO A 8 -15.97 -21.50 -25.89
N GLU A 9 -16.09 -20.66 -26.90
CA GLU A 9 -15.54 -19.32 -26.95
C GLU A 9 -15.99 -18.55 -25.70
N PRO A 10 -15.09 -17.92 -24.92
CA PRO A 10 -15.50 -17.11 -23.80
C PRO A 10 -16.38 -15.98 -24.34
N ALA A 11 -17.66 -16.04 -24.03
CA ALA A 11 -18.64 -15.00 -24.35
C ALA A 11 -18.02 -13.64 -24.01
N GLY A 12 -17.90 -12.80 -25.03
CA GLY A 12 -17.31 -11.47 -24.95
C GLY A 12 -17.82 -10.78 -23.70
N GLY A 13 -16.94 -10.68 -22.70
CA GLY A 13 -17.23 -9.98 -21.47
C GLY A 13 -17.55 -8.55 -21.87
N ALA A 14 -18.82 -8.18 -21.74
CA ALA A 14 -19.26 -6.82 -21.97
C ALA A 14 -18.31 -5.89 -21.21
N PRO A 15 -17.79 -4.82 -21.84
CA PRO A 15 -16.96 -3.84 -21.14
C PRO A 15 -17.76 -3.37 -19.94
N VAL A 16 -17.30 -3.74 -18.74
CA VAL A 16 -17.88 -3.26 -17.50
C VAL A 16 -17.74 -1.75 -17.59
N PRO A 17 -18.84 -0.99 -17.56
CA PRO A 17 -18.75 0.46 -17.60
C PRO A 17 -17.85 0.88 -16.46
N ALA A 18 -16.97 1.85 -16.72
CA ALA A 18 -16.13 2.47 -15.71
C ALA A 18 -17.04 3.24 -14.72
N THR A 19 -17.74 2.51 -13.86
CA THR A 19 -18.48 3.04 -12.72
C THR A 19 -17.45 3.40 -11.65
N GLY A 20 -16.78 4.52 -11.89
CA GLY A 20 -15.69 5.08 -11.10
C GLY A 20 -15.52 6.58 -11.36
N LEU A 21 -16.64 7.30 -11.24
CA LEU A 21 -16.80 8.73 -10.89
C LEU A 21 -16.23 9.83 -11.81
N PRO A 22 -17.11 10.68 -12.40
CA PRO A 22 -16.73 12.04 -12.79
C PRO A 22 -16.59 12.94 -11.55
N GLY A 23 -15.38 13.49 -11.32
CA GLY A 23 -15.20 14.81 -10.71
C GLY A 23 -14.56 14.90 -9.33
N THR A 24 -14.37 13.82 -8.57
CA THR A 24 -13.70 13.90 -7.26
C THR A 24 -12.47 13.00 -7.19
N PRO A 25 -11.28 13.57 -6.89
CA PRO A 25 -10.06 12.78 -6.74
C PRO A 25 -10.20 11.84 -5.54
N GLU A 26 -10.17 10.53 -5.79
CA GLU A 26 -10.20 9.51 -4.73
C GLU A 26 -8.75 9.20 -4.32
N THR A 27 -8.41 9.43 -3.05
CA THR A 27 -7.07 9.11 -2.52
C THR A 27 -7.11 7.76 -1.82
N ILE A 28 -6.48 6.75 -2.41
CA ILE A 28 -6.31 5.43 -1.80
C ILE A 28 -4.96 5.40 -1.09
N GLN A 29 -4.96 5.19 0.24
CA GLN A 29 -3.74 5.00 1.00
C GLN A 29 -3.23 3.57 0.79
N VAL A 30 -2.02 3.43 0.24
CA VAL A 30 -1.35 2.17 -0.05
C VAL A 30 -0.21 1.98 0.96
N GLY A 31 -0.30 0.96 1.80
CA GLY A 31 0.76 0.70 2.80
C GLY A 31 0.64 1.57 4.04
N GLY A 32 -0.29 1.20 4.93
CA GLY A 32 -0.48 1.85 6.21
C GLY A 32 0.51 1.33 7.25
N PHE A 33 1.69 1.94 7.36
CA PHE A 33 2.45 1.85 8.60
C PHE A 33 1.59 2.48 9.71
N SER A 34 0.85 1.65 10.43
CA SER A 34 -0.03 2.11 11.50
C SER A 34 0.84 2.61 12.64
N ARG A 35 0.91 3.94 12.81
CA ARG A 35 1.56 4.59 13.96
C ARG A 35 1.12 4.00 15.28
N LEU A 36 -0.12 3.52 15.36
CA LEU A 36 -0.67 2.84 16.52
C LEU A 36 0.01 1.48 16.75
N ARG A 37 0.14 0.65 15.71
CA ARG A 37 0.86 -0.64 15.82
C ARG A 37 2.32 -0.43 16.25
N TYR A 38 2.99 0.58 15.70
CA TYR A 38 4.35 0.92 16.11
C TYR A 38 4.43 1.35 17.58
N LEU A 39 3.53 2.22 18.04
CA LEU A 39 3.45 2.62 19.45
C LEU A 39 3.21 1.41 20.36
N LEU A 40 2.28 0.53 20.00
CA LEU A 40 1.97 -0.66 20.79
C LEU A 40 3.18 -1.60 20.92
N VAL A 41 3.92 -1.83 19.82
CA VAL A 41 5.14 -2.64 19.85
C VAL A 41 6.22 -1.98 20.72
N LEU A 42 6.36 -0.65 20.62
CA LEU A 42 7.34 0.10 21.41
C LEU A 42 7.02 0.04 22.92
N LEU A 43 5.75 0.22 23.29
CA LEU A 43 5.28 0.11 24.67
C LEU A 43 5.42 -1.32 25.20
N ALA A 44 5.14 -2.34 24.39
CA ALA A 44 5.35 -3.73 24.79
C ALA A 44 6.83 -4.02 25.09
N ALA A 45 7.74 -3.55 24.24
CA ALA A 45 9.17 -3.68 24.46
C ALA A 45 9.64 -2.93 25.73
N ALA A 46 9.14 -1.71 25.94
CA ALA A 46 9.44 -0.92 27.14
C ALA A 46 8.95 -1.60 28.43
N SER A 47 7.75 -2.17 28.42
CA SER A 47 7.18 -2.92 29.55
C SER A 47 7.98 -4.18 29.88
N LEU A 48 8.44 -4.92 28.86
CA LEU A 48 9.30 -6.09 29.06
C LEU A 48 10.66 -5.71 29.66
N ALA A 49 11.27 -4.63 29.18
CA ALA A 49 12.51 -4.11 29.75
C ALA A 49 12.34 -3.66 31.21
N ALA A 50 11.24 -2.96 31.52
CA ALA A 50 10.95 -2.53 32.88
C ALA A 50 10.71 -3.71 33.83
N LEU A 51 9.99 -4.74 33.36
CA LEU A 51 9.77 -5.97 34.12
C LEU A 51 11.11 -6.68 34.41
N TRP A 52 12.01 -6.75 33.42
CA TRP A 52 13.34 -7.31 33.61
C TRP A 52 14.16 -6.55 34.67
N VAL A 53 14.11 -5.22 34.66
CA VAL A 53 14.80 -4.39 35.67
C VAL A 53 14.22 -4.61 37.07
N LEU A 54 12.88 -4.71 37.18
CA LEU A 54 12.20 -4.99 38.44
C LEU A 54 12.63 -6.33 39.05
N LEU A 55 12.87 -7.34 38.22
CA LEU A 55 13.33 -8.66 38.67
C LEU A 55 14.81 -8.69 39.08
N THR A 56 15.64 -7.79 38.55
CA THR A 56 17.11 -7.87 38.70
C THR A 56 17.71 -6.83 39.65
N GLN A 57 17.13 -5.62 39.77
CA GLN A 57 17.77 -4.50 40.47
C GLN A 57 17.03 -4.00 41.72
N GLY A 58 16.06 -4.76 42.22
CA GLY A 58 15.30 -4.44 43.43
C GLY A 58 14.12 -3.49 43.19
N LYS A 59 13.18 -3.45 44.14
CA LYS A 59 11.85 -2.85 43.97
C LYS A 59 11.89 -1.37 43.57
N TRP A 60 12.75 -0.56 44.21
CA TRP A 60 12.78 0.89 43.96
C TRP A 60 13.33 1.25 42.58
N ASN A 61 14.38 0.58 42.12
CA ASN A 61 14.94 0.77 40.78
C ASN A 61 13.98 0.27 39.70
N GLY A 62 13.29 -0.84 39.96
CA GLY A 62 12.27 -1.37 39.05
C GLY A 62 11.06 -0.46 38.88
N VAL A 63 10.57 0.16 39.96
CA VAL A 63 9.47 1.14 39.89
C VAL A 63 9.88 2.36 39.05
N GLY A 64 11.10 2.86 39.24
CA GLY A 64 11.64 3.95 38.43
C GLY A 64 11.70 3.59 36.94
N ALA A 65 12.23 2.41 36.62
CA ALA A 65 12.29 1.91 35.23
C ALA A 65 10.90 1.74 34.59
N PHE A 66 9.91 1.28 35.36
CA PHE A 66 8.53 1.10 34.90
C PHE A 66 7.83 2.40 34.53
N ILE A 67 8.24 3.54 35.11
CA ILE A 67 7.70 4.85 34.76
C ILE A 67 8.49 5.47 33.59
N VAL A 68 9.84 5.41 33.65
CA VAL A 68 10.70 6.10 32.69
C VAL A 68 10.70 5.44 31.31
N LEU A 69 10.68 4.10 31.22
CA LEU A 69 10.75 3.40 29.93
C LEU A 69 9.52 3.64 29.04
N PRO A 70 8.27 3.59 29.54
CA PRO A 70 7.09 3.95 28.74
C PRO A 70 7.08 5.41 28.30
N LEU A 71 7.52 6.34 29.17
CA LEU A 71 7.64 7.76 28.83
C LEU A 71 8.69 7.97 27.73
N PHE A 72 9.82 7.27 27.81
CA PHE A 72 10.84 7.28 26.78
C PHE A 72 10.32 6.71 25.45
N ALA A 73 9.57 5.61 25.49
CA ALA A 73 8.91 5.05 24.31
C ALA A 73 7.95 6.06 23.67
N LEU A 74 7.14 6.75 24.49
CA LEU A 74 6.23 7.79 23.98
C LEU A 74 7.00 8.95 23.33
N ALA A 75 8.10 9.40 23.94
CA ALA A 75 8.96 10.45 23.39
C ALA A 75 9.58 10.02 22.05
N VAL A 76 10.07 8.78 21.94
CA VAL A 76 10.60 8.21 20.69
C VAL A 76 9.51 8.13 19.62
N TRP A 77 8.30 7.70 19.97
CA TRP A 77 7.17 7.68 19.03
C TRP A 77 6.84 9.08 18.50
N TRP A 78 6.92 10.10 19.36
CA TRP A 78 6.68 11.48 18.97
C TRP A 78 7.80 12.02 18.06
N LEU A 79 9.07 11.72 18.39
CA LEU A 79 10.23 12.16 17.61
C LEU A 79 10.39 11.43 16.27
N ALA A 80 9.95 10.16 16.17
CA ALA A 80 10.11 9.34 14.97
C ALA A 80 9.34 9.87 13.74
N GLY A 81 8.55 10.93 13.89
CA GLY A 81 7.92 11.62 12.76
C GLY A 81 6.84 10.80 12.06
N PRO A 82 6.17 11.33 11.02
CA PRO A 82 5.24 10.56 10.22
C PRO A 82 6.01 9.49 9.44
N PRO A 83 5.45 8.28 9.27
CA PRO A 83 6.12 7.25 8.50
C PRO A 83 6.42 7.76 7.08
N HIS A 84 7.70 7.87 6.74
CA HIS A 84 8.20 8.38 5.44
C HIS A 84 7.87 7.49 4.22
N ARG A 85 6.91 6.58 4.36
CA ARG A 85 6.59 5.54 3.38
C ARG A 85 5.10 5.43 3.06
N LEU A 86 4.30 6.47 3.31
CA LEU A 86 2.96 6.52 2.75
C LEU A 86 3.08 6.63 1.23
N ARG A 87 2.73 5.54 0.53
CA ARG A 87 2.43 5.57 -0.90
C ARG A 87 0.95 5.92 -0.98
N GLN A 88 0.59 7.00 -1.63
CA GLN A 88 -0.81 7.27 -1.92
C GLN A 88 -1.00 7.11 -3.42
N VAL A 89 -2.09 6.45 -3.77
CA VAL A 89 -2.54 6.35 -5.15
C VAL A 89 -3.73 7.28 -5.24
N MET A 90 -3.55 8.41 -5.92
CA MET A 90 -4.64 9.33 -6.22
C MET A 90 -5.20 8.96 -7.59
N LEU A 91 -6.49 8.62 -7.64
CA LEU A 91 -7.23 8.46 -8.88
C LEU A 91 -7.94 9.77 -9.17
N GLY A 92 -7.62 10.38 -10.31
CA GLY A 92 -8.23 11.62 -10.79
C GLY A 92 -8.68 11.50 -12.25
N PRO A 93 -9.37 12.52 -12.78
CA PRO A 93 -9.83 12.53 -14.17
C PRO A 93 -8.66 12.49 -15.17
N ASP A 94 -7.50 12.99 -14.78
CA ASP A 94 -6.30 13.02 -15.63
C ASP A 94 -5.51 11.69 -15.60
N GLY A 95 -5.90 10.74 -14.75
CA GLY A 95 -5.24 9.45 -14.60
C GLY A 95 -4.88 9.11 -13.15
N ILE A 96 -3.78 8.37 -12.98
CA ILE A 96 -3.33 7.85 -11.69
C ILE A 96 -2.03 8.52 -11.28
N GLU A 97 -2.00 9.09 -10.09
CA GLU A 97 -0.79 9.63 -9.48
C GLU A 97 -0.35 8.77 -8.32
N LEU A 98 0.84 8.16 -8.46
CA LEU A 98 1.52 7.52 -7.34
C LEU A 98 2.38 8.58 -6.64
N THR A 99 1.87 9.06 -5.52
CA THR A 99 2.63 9.96 -4.65
C THR A 99 3.40 9.14 -3.61
N ARG A 100 4.64 9.55 -3.39
CA ARG A 100 5.43 9.10 -2.24
C ARG A 100 5.63 10.29 -1.34
N HIS A 101 5.03 10.25 -0.16
CA HIS A 101 5.07 11.35 0.81
C HIS A 101 4.35 12.60 0.30
N THR A 102 5.07 13.53 -0.34
CA THR A 102 4.55 14.80 -0.88
C THR A 102 4.97 15.03 -2.34
N ARG A 103 5.70 14.09 -2.95
CA ARG A 103 6.14 14.18 -4.34
C ARG A 103 5.45 13.12 -5.18
N VAL A 104 4.87 13.55 -6.30
CA VAL A 104 4.41 12.66 -7.38
C VAL A 104 5.65 11.97 -7.93
N ARG A 105 5.72 10.65 -7.80
CA ARG A 105 6.85 9.86 -8.32
C ARG A 105 6.56 9.35 -9.73
N THR A 106 5.33 8.91 -9.94
CA THR A 106 4.88 8.34 -11.20
C THR A 106 3.48 8.89 -11.48
N ARG A 107 3.30 9.48 -12.66
CA ARG A 107 1.99 9.92 -13.17
C ARG A 107 1.68 9.08 -14.39
N ILE A 108 0.58 8.35 -14.34
CA ILE A 108 0.06 7.56 -15.44
C ILE A 108 -1.14 8.31 -15.99
N ALA A 109 -1.08 8.72 -17.25
CA ALA A 109 -2.18 9.43 -17.87
C ALA A 109 -3.34 8.46 -18.19
N ALA A 110 -4.58 8.96 -18.15
CA ALA A 110 -5.77 8.13 -18.37
C ALA A 110 -5.82 7.49 -19.77
N ASP A 111 -5.25 8.14 -20.78
CA ASP A 111 -5.15 7.65 -22.16
C ASP A 111 -4.16 6.49 -22.33
N GLU A 112 -3.21 6.32 -21.40
CA GLU A 112 -2.27 5.19 -21.39
C GLU A 112 -2.91 3.88 -20.88
N LEU A 113 -4.12 3.96 -20.30
CA LEU A 113 -4.81 2.84 -19.68
C LEU A 113 -6.07 2.48 -20.47
N ALA A 114 -6.19 1.22 -20.89
CA ALA A 114 -7.42 0.66 -21.44
C ALA A 114 -8.48 0.39 -20.35
N GLY A 115 -8.05 0.25 -19.09
CA GLY A 115 -8.97 0.06 -17.98
C GLY A 115 -8.28 0.08 -16.63
N ILE A 116 -9.07 0.43 -15.61
CA ILE A 116 -8.65 0.41 -14.20
C ILE A 116 -9.71 -0.39 -13.45
N ARG A 117 -9.27 -1.38 -12.66
CA ARG A 117 -10.15 -2.18 -11.81
C ARG A 117 -9.61 -2.20 -10.39
N ARG A 118 -10.47 -1.94 -9.41
CA ARG A 118 -10.14 -2.08 -8.00
C ARG A 118 -10.52 -3.47 -7.51
N GLU A 119 -9.58 -4.16 -6.89
CA GLU A 119 -9.78 -5.38 -6.11
C GLU A 119 -9.54 -5.09 -4.62
N ALA A 120 -9.95 -6.02 -3.75
CA ALA A 120 -9.87 -5.85 -2.29
C ALA A 120 -8.46 -5.47 -1.80
N ASP A 121 -7.41 -6.07 -2.37
CA ASP A 121 -6.02 -5.88 -1.93
C ASP A 121 -5.13 -5.23 -2.99
N ALA A 122 -5.67 -4.87 -4.15
CA ALA A 122 -4.86 -4.37 -5.27
C ALA A 122 -5.65 -3.46 -6.23
N LEU A 123 -4.93 -2.54 -6.87
CA LEU A 123 -5.40 -1.82 -8.04
C LEU A 123 -4.81 -2.47 -9.29
N ILE A 124 -5.68 -2.94 -10.17
CA ILE A 124 -5.33 -3.58 -11.43
C ILE A 124 -5.39 -2.53 -12.53
N LEU A 125 -4.27 -2.36 -13.23
CA LEU A 125 -4.15 -1.47 -14.37
C LEU A 125 -4.02 -2.30 -15.65
N THR A 126 -4.86 -2.02 -16.63
CA THR A 126 -4.77 -2.61 -17.96
C THR A 126 -4.21 -1.55 -18.90
N PRO A 127 -2.95 -1.67 -19.37
CA PRO A 127 -2.37 -0.71 -20.32
C PRO A 127 -3.10 -0.75 -21.67
N ALA A 128 -3.24 0.40 -22.33
CA ALA A 128 -3.74 0.47 -23.71
C ALA A 128 -2.71 -0.05 -24.71
N ASP A 129 -1.43 0.28 -24.50
CA ASP A 129 -0.28 -0.29 -25.22
C ASP A 129 0.76 -0.79 -24.20
N PRO A 130 0.84 -2.12 -23.98
CA PRO A 130 1.78 -2.70 -23.02
C PRO A 130 3.24 -2.36 -23.33
N ALA A 131 3.64 -2.29 -24.60
CA ALA A 131 5.05 -2.06 -24.95
C ALA A 131 5.47 -0.62 -24.65
N ALA A 132 4.63 0.35 -25.03
CA ALA A 132 4.85 1.76 -24.73
C ALA A 132 4.78 2.05 -23.22
N PHE A 133 3.79 1.47 -22.53
CA PHE A 133 3.60 1.65 -21.09
C PHE A 133 4.81 1.20 -20.29
N LEU A 134 5.37 0.02 -20.58
CA LEU A 134 6.55 -0.51 -19.87
C LEU A 134 7.84 0.25 -20.18
N THR A 135 7.90 0.90 -21.34
CA THR A 135 9.04 1.74 -21.70
C THR A 135 9.02 3.04 -20.91
N ARG A 136 7.83 3.62 -20.68
CA ARG A 136 7.64 4.86 -19.90
C ARG A 136 7.70 4.64 -18.39
N HIS A 137 7.04 3.60 -17.89
CA HIS A 137 6.90 3.29 -16.46
C HIS A 137 7.70 2.05 -16.08
N ARG A 138 9.03 2.11 -16.24
CA ARG A 138 9.92 0.96 -15.98
C ARG A 138 9.87 0.45 -14.53
N GLU A 139 9.45 1.31 -13.61
CA GLU A 139 9.24 0.99 -12.20
C GLU A 139 7.99 0.15 -11.93
N LEU A 140 7.07 0.05 -12.90
CA LEU A 140 5.82 -0.69 -12.83
C LEU A 140 5.86 -1.99 -13.64
N ARG A 141 6.97 -2.74 -13.55
CA ARG A 141 7.13 -3.99 -14.30
C ARG A 141 6.05 -5.03 -13.89
N PRO A 142 5.19 -5.48 -14.82
CA PRO A 142 4.31 -6.62 -14.61
C PRO A 142 5.13 -7.89 -14.60
N LEU A 143 4.52 -8.96 -14.08
CA LEU A 143 5.13 -10.28 -14.03
C LEU A 143 5.36 -10.87 -15.43
N ARG A 144 4.57 -10.47 -16.45
CA ARG A 144 4.75 -10.84 -17.87
C ARG A 144 4.32 -9.73 -18.83
N ALA A 145 4.78 -9.79 -20.08
CA ALA A 145 4.35 -8.89 -21.14
C ALA A 145 2.90 -9.19 -21.55
N GLY A 146 2.04 -8.17 -21.58
CA GLY A 146 0.61 -8.31 -21.86
C GLY A 146 -0.27 -8.56 -20.62
N ASP A 147 0.34 -8.78 -19.45
CA ASP A 147 -0.39 -8.90 -18.19
C ASP A 147 -0.78 -7.53 -17.62
N GLN A 148 -1.87 -7.55 -16.87
CA GLN A 148 -2.32 -6.41 -16.06
C GLN A 148 -1.26 -6.07 -15.01
N VAL A 149 -1.03 -4.78 -14.78
CA VAL A 149 -0.13 -4.31 -13.73
C VAL A 149 -0.90 -4.28 -12.42
N ARG A 150 -0.44 -5.07 -11.45
CA ARG A 150 -1.05 -5.15 -10.12
C ARG A 150 -0.30 -4.25 -9.14
N LEU A 151 -0.95 -3.17 -8.72
CA LEU A 151 -0.46 -2.31 -7.64
C LEU A 151 -1.05 -2.81 -6.32
N PRO A 152 -0.24 -3.41 -5.41
CA PRO A 152 -0.75 -3.82 -4.11
C PRO A 152 -1.22 -2.58 -3.34
N LEU A 153 -2.38 -2.67 -2.68
CA LEU A 153 -2.95 -1.61 -1.83
C LEU A 153 -2.58 -1.80 -0.34
N SER A 154 -1.82 -2.86 -0.01
CA SER A 154 -1.46 -3.28 1.36
C SER A 154 -0.32 -2.51 2.02
#